data_AF-A0AAD6FPR5-F1
#
_entry.id   AF-A0AAD6FPR5-F1
#
_cell.length_a   1.000
_cell.length_b   1.000
_cell.length_c   1.000
_cell.angle_alpha   90.00
_cell.angle_beta   90.00
_cell.angle_gamma   90.00
#
_symmetry.space_group_name_H-M   'P 1'
#
loop_
_entity.id
_entity.type
_entity.pdbx_description
1 polymer ?
#
loop_
_entity_poly.entity_id
_entity_poly.type
_entity_poly.pdbx_seq_one_letter_code
_entity_poly.pdbx_strand_id
1 'polypeptide(L)'
;MQHIPFVLSANLHGGELVVTYPYDMTIDWAPREHTPTADESFFRWLATAYASTNRVMSNPDRRPCHNKDFRRNNNIINGADWHNVPGSMNDFSYLHTNCFAVTVELSCDKFPHASELPVEWINNKESLLVFMEQVHRGIKGVVRDRETEEGIADAIIKVPMRLRDRPAVDLQLRLRELRLKKLRATTKTLNQKRTENQRRTINKRRTKAIN
;
A
#
# COMPACT_ATOMS: atom_id res chain seq x y z
N MET A 1 -8.88 1.61 -6.36
CA MET A 1 -7.49 2.01 -6.69
C MET A 1 -7.15 2.01 -8.20
N GLN A 2 -8.01 1.54 -9.12
CA GLN A 2 -7.60 1.40 -10.54
C GLN A 2 -7.83 2.64 -11.42
N HIS A 3 -8.67 3.60 -10.98
CA HIS A 3 -8.98 4.81 -11.75
C HIS A 3 -8.02 5.96 -11.48
N ILE A 4 -7.34 5.94 -10.34
CA ILE A 4 -6.40 6.97 -9.89
C ILE A 4 -5.05 6.29 -9.71
N PRO A 5 -3.96 6.84 -10.28
CA PRO A 5 -2.62 6.28 -10.14
C PRO A 5 -2.04 6.59 -8.75
N PHE A 6 -2.60 5.96 -7.71
CA PHE A 6 -2.09 6.09 -6.35
C PHE A 6 -0.63 5.62 -6.27
N VAL A 7 0.21 6.42 -5.63
CA VAL A 7 1.65 6.16 -5.46
C VAL A 7 1.94 5.65 -4.04
N LEU A 8 1.35 6.28 -3.04
CA LEU A 8 1.52 5.95 -1.63
C LEU A 8 0.15 5.88 -0.94
N SER A 9 0.02 4.94 -0.01
CA SER A 9 -1.18 4.72 0.79
C SER A 9 -0.81 4.22 2.18
N ALA A 10 -1.69 4.45 3.14
CA ALA A 10 -1.68 3.80 4.44
C ALA A 10 -3.12 3.44 4.81
N ASN A 11 -3.31 2.28 5.45
CA ASN A 11 -4.57 1.96 6.12
C ASN A 11 -4.37 1.94 7.63
N LEU A 12 -5.38 2.43 8.33
CA LEU A 12 -5.30 2.71 9.76
C LEU A 12 -6.10 1.66 10.53
N HIS A 13 -5.46 1.09 11.52
CA HIS A 13 -5.97 0.04 12.39
C HIS A 13 -5.73 0.41 13.85
N GLY A 14 -6.29 -0.38 14.76
CA GLY A 14 -6.05 -0.26 16.19
C GLY A 14 -6.03 -1.63 16.86
N GLY A 15 -5.56 -1.66 18.09
CA GLY A 15 -5.31 -2.87 18.88
C GLY A 15 -3.84 -3.12 19.13
N GLU A 16 -2.94 -2.35 18.52
CA GLU A 16 -1.51 -2.38 18.79
C GLU A 16 -0.91 -1.01 18.47
N LEU A 17 0.38 -0.82 18.70
CA LEU A 17 1.07 0.44 18.38
C LEU A 17 2.38 0.15 17.64
N VAL A 18 2.26 -0.04 16.33
CA VAL A 18 3.31 -0.48 15.39
C VAL A 18 2.92 -0.11 13.95
N VAL A 19 3.89 0.07 13.05
CA VAL A 19 3.63 0.16 11.60
C VAL A 19 4.07 -1.13 10.92
N THR A 20 3.14 -1.80 10.24
CA THR A 20 3.42 -3.02 9.48
C THR A 20 3.67 -2.70 8.01
N TYR A 21 4.60 -3.43 7.40
CA TYR A 21 4.91 -3.31 5.99
C TYR A 21 4.90 -4.67 5.27
N PRO A 22 4.66 -4.69 3.94
CA PRO A 22 4.46 -5.93 3.21
C PRO A 22 5.71 -6.84 3.15
N TYR A 23 5.56 -8.13 2.88
CA TYR A 23 4.27 -8.82 2.70
C TYR A 23 3.57 -9.16 4.02
N ASP A 24 2.24 -9.23 3.98
CA ASP A 24 1.42 -9.71 5.10
C ASP A 24 1.20 -11.23 5.02
N MET A 25 1.33 -11.84 3.85
CA MET A 25 1.22 -13.28 3.64
C MET A 25 2.60 -13.99 3.62
N THR A 26 2.70 -15.15 4.27
CA THR A 26 3.86 -16.06 4.17
C THR A 26 3.80 -16.92 2.91
N ILE A 27 4.96 -17.37 2.40
CA ILE A 27 5.03 -18.16 1.16
C ILE A 27 4.41 -19.55 1.35
N ASP A 28 4.72 -20.24 2.45
CA ASP A 28 4.34 -21.63 2.71
C ASP A 28 3.20 -21.78 3.74
N TRP A 29 2.37 -20.74 3.89
CA TRP A 29 1.29 -20.68 4.89
C TRP A 29 1.77 -20.82 6.34
N ALA A 30 3.07 -20.65 6.58
CA ALA A 30 3.65 -20.60 7.91
C ALA A 30 2.88 -19.56 8.76
N PRO A 31 2.63 -19.82 10.06
CA PRO A 31 1.90 -18.88 10.90
C PRO A 31 2.59 -17.52 10.97
N ARG A 32 3.93 -17.52 10.97
CA ARG A 32 4.79 -16.33 11.03
C ARG A 32 6.13 -16.59 10.34
N GLU A 33 6.50 -15.73 9.41
CA GLU A 33 7.79 -15.77 8.73
C GLU A 33 8.07 -14.42 8.04
N HIS A 34 9.31 -13.90 8.18
CA HIS A 34 9.72 -12.68 7.49
C HIS A 34 9.68 -12.88 5.97
N THR A 35 8.75 -12.19 5.31
CA THR A 35 8.51 -12.34 3.87
C THR A 35 8.80 -11.01 3.16
N PRO A 36 10.03 -10.80 2.68
CA PRO A 36 10.47 -9.51 2.14
C PRO A 36 9.88 -9.24 0.74
N THR A 37 9.67 -7.95 0.47
CA THR A 37 9.35 -7.44 -0.87
C THR A 37 10.62 -7.06 -1.62
N ALA A 38 10.51 -6.88 -2.94
CA ALA A 38 11.56 -6.27 -3.74
C ALA A 38 11.97 -4.88 -3.21
N ASP A 39 11.00 -4.10 -2.73
CA ASP A 39 11.22 -2.74 -2.26
C ASP A 39 11.32 -2.66 -0.71
N GLU A 40 11.77 -3.72 -0.03
CA GLU A 40 11.77 -3.80 1.45
C GLU A 40 12.43 -2.58 2.10
N SER A 41 13.59 -2.17 1.60
CA SER A 41 14.32 -1.02 2.14
C SER A 41 13.47 0.27 2.13
N PHE A 42 12.69 0.48 1.07
CA PHE A 42 11.80 1.62 0.95
C PHE A 42 10.57 1.47 1.84
N PHE A 43 9.99 0.27 1.94
CA PHE A 43 8.89 0.00 2.87
C PHE A 43 9.28 0.21 4.34
N ARG A 44 10.48 -0.23 4.74
CA ARG A 44 11.02 0.02 6.08
C ARG A 44 11.22 1.52 6.32
N TRP A 45 11.67 2.26 5.32
CA TRP A 45 11.76 3.72 5.40
C TRP A 45 10.39 4.36 5.63
N LEU A 46 9.38 4.00 4.82
CA LEU A 46 8.01 4.50 4.95
C LEU A 46 7.42 4.21 6.33
N ALA A 47 7.58 2.98 6.81
CA ALA A 47 7.13 2.58 8.13
C ALA A 47 7.83 3.38 9.24
N THR A 48 9.15 3.56 9.13
CA THR A 48 9.96 4.32 10.09
C THR A 48 9.57 5.80 10.10
N ALA A 49 9.29 6.40 8.95
CA ALA A 49 8.90 7.81 8.83
C ALA A 49 7.65 8.12 9.65
N TYR A 50 6.66 7.22 9.64
CA TYR A 50 5.48 7.33 10.50
C TYR A 50 5.82 7.02 11.97
N ALA A 51 6.44 5.87 12.22
CA ALA A 51 6.65 5.35 13.56
C ALA A 51 7.54 6.24 14.45
N SER A 52 8.58 6.83 13.85
CA SER A 52 9.54 7.68 14.58
C SER A 52 9.02 9.07 14.93
N THR A 53 7.94 9.51 14.29
CA THR A 53 7.33 10.84 14.49
C THR A 53 6.06 10.80 15.33
N ASN A 54 5.51 9.60 15.59
CA ASN A 54 4.33 9.43 16.43
C ASN A 54 4.76 9.52 17.89
N ARG A 55 4.17 10.47 18.63
CA ARG A 55 4.60 10.80 20.00
C ARG A 55 4.58 9.62 20.96
N VAL A 56 3.56 8.77 20.86
CA VAL A 56 3.42 7.62 21.75
C VAL A 56 4.28 6.48 21.23
N MET A 57 4.23 6.17 19.94
CA MET A 57 4.97 5.06 19.34
C MET A 57 6.48 5.20 19.53
N SER A 58 7.01 6.42 19.36
CA SER A 58 8.43 6.74 19.51
C SER A 58 8.89 6.87 20.97
N ASN A 59 7.97 6.88 21.94
CA ASN A 59 8.31 7.03 23.35
C ASN A 59 8.97 5.74 23.89
N PRO A 60 10.24 5.78 24.34
CA PRO A 60 10.92 4.61 24.87
C PRO A 60 10.31 4.12 26.18
N ASP A 61 9.64 4.97 26.95
CA ASP A 61 9.08 4.66 28.26
C ASP A 61 7.62 4.16 28.19
N ARG A 62 7.04 4.06 26.99
CA ARG A 62 5.68 3.55 26.82
C ARG A 62 5.58 2.08 27.26
N ARG A 63 4.42 1.72 27.83
CA ARG A 63 4.11 0.31 28.09
C ARG A 63 3.72 -0.37 26.77
N PRO A 64 4.15 -1.63 26.53
CA PRO A 64 3.61 -2.44 25.44
C PRO A 64 2.08 -2.58 25.58
N CYS A 65 1.35 -2.61 24.46
CA CYS A 65 -0.09 -2.84 24.48
C CYS A 65 -0.41 -4.26 24.99
N HIS A 66 0.34 -5.23 24.49
CA HIS A 66 0.16 -6.66 24.75
C HIS A 66 1.52 -7.34 25.04
N ASN A 67 1.66 -8.61 24.65
CA ASN A 67 2.83 -9.43 24.97
C ASN A 67 4.06 -9.12 24.10
N LYS A 68 3.88 -8.48 22.94
CA LYS A 68 4.97 -8.23 21.99
C LYS A 68 5.45 -6.78 22.11
N ASP A 69 6.76 -6.62 22.33
CA ASP A 69 7.40 -5.31 22.41
C ASP A 69 8.05 -4.93 21.08
N PHE A 70 7.35 -4.14 20.27
CA PHE A 70 7.80 -3.70 18.94
C PHE A 70 8.92 -2.64 18.99
N ARG A 71 9.21 -2.04 20.16
CA ARG A 71 10.30 -1.04 20.29
C ARG A 71 11.66 -1.63 19.93
N ARG A 72 11.85 -2.93 20.16
CA ARG A 72 13.07 -3.68 19.80
C ARG A 72 13.35 -3.67 18.29
N ASN A 73 12.35 -3.37 17.48
CA ASN A 73 12.42 -3.31 16.04
C ASN A 73 12.03 -1.91 15.52
N ASN A 74 12.31 -0.85 16.29
CA ASN A 74 12.00 0.53 15.94
C ASN A 74 10.50 0.79 15.66
N ASN A 75 9.62 0.00 16.29
CA ASN A 75 8.17 0.07 16.13
C ASN A 75 7.68 -0.18 14.70
N ILE A 76 8.46 -0.91 13.91
CA ILE A 76 8.07 -1.40 12.59
C ILE A 76 8.19 -2.92 12.52
N ILE A 77 7.40 -3.55 11.66
CA ILE A 77 7.49 -4.99 11.45
C ILE A 77 7.01 -5.42 10.07
N ASN A 78 7.59 -6.48 9.51
CA ASN A 78 7.01 -7.16 8.36
C ASN A 78 5.69 -7.83 8.77
N GLY A 79 4.63 -7.67 7.97
CA GLY A 79 3.30 -8.19 8.31
C GLY A 79 3.30 -9.69 8.56
N ALA A 80 3.89 -10.46 7.64
CA ALA A 80 3.98 -11.91 7.72
C ALA A 80 4.85 -12.40 8.91
N ASP A 81 5.85 -11.64 9.35
CA ASP A 81 6.62 -11.92 10.58
C ASP A 81 5.80 -11.68 11.87
N TRP A 82 4.81 -10.79 11.81
CA TRP A 82 3.88 -10.60 12.92
C TRP A 82 2.81 -11.70 12.96
N HIS A 83 2.06 -11.86 11.87
CA HIS A 83 1.07 -12.92 11.68
C HIS A 83 0.67 -13.01 10.21
N ASN A 84 0.48 -14.24 9.70
CA ASN A 84 0.09 -14.48 8.31
C ASN A 84 -1.34 -13.99 8.02
N VAL A 85 -1.47 -13.00 7.13
CA VAL A 85 -2.76 -12.43 6.67
C VAL A 85 -2.89 -12.57 5.15
N PRO A 86 -3.40 -13.70 4.65
CA PRO A 86 -3.65 -13.86 3.22
C PRO A 86 -4.78 -12.93 2.76
N GLY A 87 -4.60 -12.31 1.59
CA GLY A 87 -5.61 -11.43 0.99
C GLY A 87 -5.66 -10.01 1.58
N SER A 88 -4.58 -9.56 2.22
CA SER A 88 -4.50 -8.20 2.77
C SER A 88 -4.60 -7.13 1.67
N MET A 89 -5.09 -5.95 2.06
CA MET A 89 -5.17 -4.80 1.16
C MET A 89 -3.77 -4.26 0.80
N ASN A 90 -2.78 -4.39 1.69
CA ASN A 90 -1.43 -3.93 1.42
C ASN A 90 -0.79 -4.74 0.29
N ASP A 91 -0.84 -6.07 0.43
CA ASP A 91 -0.29 -7.00 -0.56
C ASP A 91 -1.00 -6.82 -1.90
N PHE A 92 -2.33 -6.64 -1.88
CA PHE A 92 -3.08 -6.32 -3.09
C PHE A 92 -2.57 -5.02 -3.75
N SER A 93 -2.41 -3.95 -2.98
CA SER A 93 -1.98 -2.65 -3.50
C SER A 93 -0.62 -2.76 -4.18
N TYR A 94 0.34 -3.42 -3.54
CA TYR A 94 1.69 -3.56 -4.08
C TYR A 94 1.74 -4.50 -5.30
N LEU A 95 1.05 -5.64 -5.25
CA LEU A 95 1.11 -6.66 -6.32
C LEU A 95 0.28 -6.30 -7.56
N HIS A 96 -0.78 -5.51 -7.39
CA HIS A 96 -1.78 -5.25 -8.42
C HIS A 96 -1.88 -3.77 -8.82
N THR A 97 -1.10 -2.88 -8.19
CA THR A 97 -1.01 -1.47 -8.58
C THR A 97 0.43 -0.94 -8.45
N ASN A 98 0.60 0.36 -8.72
CA ASN A 98 1.86 1.07 -8.47
C ASN A 98 1.95 1.62 -7.03
N CYS A 99 0.91 1.41 -6.22
CA CYS A 99 0.80 2.01 -4.89
C CYS A 99 1.57 1.20 -3.85
N PHE A 100 2.44 1.88 -3.10
CA PHE A 100 3.03 1.36 -1.88
C PHE A 100 2.05 1.58 -0.73
N ALA A 101 1.65 0.51 -0.05
CA ALA A 101 0.71 0.57 1.06
C ALA A 101 1.30 -0.06 2.33
N VAL A 102 1.11 0.60 3.46
CA VAL A 102 1.47 0.10 4.80
C VAL A 102 0.22 0.06 5.69
N THR A 103 0.26 -0.71 6.78
CA THR A 103 -0.76 -0.64 7.83
C THR A 103 -0.18 0.04 9.05
N VAL A 104 -0.93 0.97 9.62
CA VAL A 104 -0.56 1.70 10.83
C VAL A 104 -1.52 1.28 11.94
N GLU A 105 -0.98 0.65 12.99
CA GLU A 105 -1.71 0.40 14.24
C GLU A 105 -1.52 1.63 15.14
N LEU A 106 -2.60 2.40 15.32
CA LEU A 106 -2.58 3.75 15.89
C LEU A 106 -2.55 3.78 17.42
N SER A 107 -3.18 2.79 18.05
CA SER A 107 -3.50 2.80 19.48
C SER A 107 -3.74 1.38 20.00
N CYS A 108 -3.43 1.16 21.28
CA CYS A 108 -3.74 -0.11 21.95
C CYS A 108 -5.25 -0.35 22.09
N ASP A 109 -6.02 0.72 22.32
CA ASP A 109 -7.47 0.64 22.36
C ASP A 109 -8.04 0.74 20.93
N LYS A 110 -8.84 -0.24 20.55
CA LYS A 110 -9.53 -0.30 19.26
C LYS A 110 -10.69 0.69 19.18
N PHE A 111 -11.28 1.03 20.32
CA PHE A 111 -12.46 1.87 20.38
C PHE A 111 -12.35 2.85 21.56
N PRO A 112 -11.41 3.80 21.50
CA PRO A 112 -11.16 4.76 22.57
C PRO A 112 -12.39 5.65 22.80
N HIS A 113 -12.51 6.20 24.00
CA HIS A 113 -13.60 7.10 24.32
C HIS A 113 -13.46 8.41 23.53
N ALA A 114 -14.59 9.08 23.23
CA ALA A 114 -14.59 10.33 22.46
C ALA A 114 -13.70 11.43 23.06
N SER A 115 -13.52 11.41 24.39
CA SER A 115 -12.64 12.35 25.11
C SER A 115 -11.14 12.15 24.83
N GLU A 116 -10.74 10.98 24.33
CA GLU A 116 -9.34 10.65 24.03
C GLU A 116 -8.96 11.00 22.58
N LEU A 117 -9.94 11.16 21.68
CA LEU A 117 -9.72 11.48 20.26
C LEU A 117 -8.86 12.73 20.03
N PRO A 118 -8.99 13.84 20.79
CA PRO A 118 -8.11 15.00 20.63
C PRO A 118 -6.63 14.66 20.90
N VAL A 119 -6.37 13.77 21.87
CA VAL A 119 -5.02 13.32 22.20
C VAL A 119 -4.49 12.41 21.08
N GLU A 120 -5.30 11.49 20.58
CA GLU A 120 -4.93 10.63 19.45
C GLU A 120 -4.61 11.42 18.19
N TRP A 121 -5.36 12.49 17.91
CA TRP A 121 -5.04 13.42 16.83
C TRP A 121 -3.67 14.05 17.04
N ILE A 122 -3.38 14.60 18.22
CA ILE A 122 -2.10 15.22 18.53
C ILE A 122 -0.94 14.23 18.40
N ASN A 123 -1.14 12.97 18.80
CA ASN A 123 -0.13 11.92 18.72
C ASN A 123 0.22 11.55 17.27
N ASN A 124 -0.77 11.57 16.38
CA ASN A 124 -0.63 11.10 14.99
C ASN A 124 -0.46 12.23 13.96
N LYS A 125 -0.79 13.48 14.30
CA LYS A 125 -0.81 14.61 13.35
C LYS A 125 0.49 14.74 12.58
N GLU A 126 1.62 14.77 13.28
CA GLU A 126 2.93 14.94 12.64
C GLU A 126 3.28 13.73 11.77
N SER A 127 3.01 12.52 12.26
CA SER A 127 3.26 11.28 11.51
C SER A 127 2.46 11.20 10.22
N LEU A 128 1.20 11.61 10.25
CA LEU A 128 0.36 11.64 9.05
C LEU A 128 0.91 12.63 8.02
N LEU A 129 1.32 13.83 8.46
CA LEU A 129 1.90 14.85 7.57
C LEU A 129 3.22 14.36 6.96
N VAL A 130 4.16 13.92 7.80
CA VAL A 130 5.46 13.41 7.36
C VAL A 130 5.30 12.20 6.45
N PHE A 131 4.34 11.31 6.72
CA PHE A 131 4.07 10.17 5.86
C PHE A 131 3.55 10.61 4.48
N MET A 132 2.60 11.56 4.42
CA MET A 132 2.12 12.09 3.15
C MET A 132 3.23 12.74 2.34
N GLU A 133 4.17 13.44 2.97
CA GLU A 133 5.34 14.02 2.29
C GLU A 133 6.24 12.98 1.63
N GLN A 134 6.26 11.73 2.12
CA GLN A 134 7.06 10.67 1.52
C GLN A 134 6.64 10.35 0.08
N VAL A 135 5.41 10.68 -0.33
CA VAL A 135 4.93 10.48 -1.71
C VAL A 135 5.74 11.30 -2.74
N HIS A 136 6.46 12.32 -2.29
CA HIS A 136 7.27 13.17 -3.16
C HIS A 136 8.74 12.76 -3.22
N ARG A 137 9.14 11.71 -2.48
CA ARG A 137 10.50 11.17 -2.55
C ARG A 137 10.70 10.30 -3.79
N GLY A 138 11.96 10.14 -4.18
CA GLY A 138 12.35 9.30 -5.32
C GLY A 138 12.32 10.07 -6.65
N ILE A 139 11.96 9.37 -7.72
CA ILE A 139 12.01 9.88 -9.09
C ILE A 139 10.59 9.95 -9.64
N LYS A 140 10.25 11.06 -10.28
CA LYS A 140 8.99 11.26 -11.01
C LYS A 140 9.26 12.01 -12.31
N GLY A 141 8.48 11.73 -13.34
CA GLY A 141 8.65 12.32 -14.67
C GLY A 141 7.60 11.81 -15.65
N VAL A 142 7.78 12.15 -16.93
CA VAL A 142 6.88 11.75 -18.03
C VAL A 142 7.71 11.04 -19.09
N VAL A 143 7.24 9.88 -19.55
CA VAL A 143 7.80 9.20 -20.73
C VAL A 143 7.14 9.80 -21.96
N ARG A 144 7.93 10.35 -22.88
CA ARG A 144 7.42 11.00 -24.10
C ARG A 144 7.87 10.28 -25.35
N ASP A 145 7.03 10.34 -26.37
CA ASP A 145 7.41 9.98 -27.73
C ASP A 145 8.34 11.06 -28.31
N ARG A 146 9.35 10.65 -29.07
CA ARG A 146 10.37 11.55 -29.60
C ARG A 146 9.85 12.45 -30.72
N GLU A 147 8.91 11.97 -31.52
CA GLU A 147 8.41 12.70 -32.69
C GLU A 147 7.21 13.56 -32.32
N THR A 148 6.29 13.04 -31.51
CA THR A 148 5.06 13.75 -31.16
C THR A 148 5.16 14.57 -29.87
N GLU A 149 6.19 14.36 -29.04
CA GLU A 149 6.33 14.93 -27.68
C GLU A 149 5.18 14.57 -26.72
N GLU A 150 4.26 13.69 -27.13
CA GLU A 150 3.13 13.26 -26.31
C GLU A 150 3.54 12.23 -25.25
N GLY A 151 2.81 12.20 -24.14
CA GLY A 151 3.03 11.25 -23.06
C GLY A 151 2.62 9.83 -23.41
N ILE A 152 3.53 8.86 -23.24
CA ILE A 152 3.26 7.45 -23.49
C ILE A 152 2.56 6.82 -22.27
N ALA A 153 1.29 6.43 -22.45
CA ALA A 153 0.53 5.70 -21.45
C ALA A 153 1.07 4.27 -21.26
N ASP A 154 0.91 3.73 -20.04
CA ASP A 154 1.26 2.35 -19.69
C ASP A 154 2.74 1.96 -19.86
N ALA A 155 3.64 2.92 -20.05
CA ALA A 155 5.08 2.68 -20.09
C ALA A 155 5.57 1.96 -18.81
N ILE A 156 6.54 1.06 -18.97
CA ILE A 156 7.13 0.30 -17.86
C ILE A 156 8.47 0.93 -17.48
N ILE A 157 8.57 1.42 -16.25
CA ILE A 157 9.81 1.93 -15.68
C ILE A 157 10.48 0.81 -14.88
N LYS A 158 11.73 0.50 -15.23
CA LYS A 158 12.54 -0.52 -14.54
C LYS A 158 13.73 0.15 -13.87
N VAL A 159 13.87 -0.07 -12.56
CA VAL A 159 15.04 0.38 -11.80
C VAL A 159 15.95 -0.82 -11.59
N PRO A 160 17.20 -0.79 -12.07
CA PRO A 160 18.12 -1.91 -11.88
C PRO A 160 18.49 -2.06 -10.40
N MET A 161 18.37 -3.28 -9.89
CA MET A 161 18.76 -3.61 -8.52
C MET A 161 20.28 -3.79 -8.38
N ARG A 162 20.80 -3.47 -7.19
CA ARG A 162 22.18 -3.81 -6.82
C ARG A 162 22.34 -5.34 -6.76
N LEU A 163 23.52 -5.81 -7.16
CA LEU A 163 23.85 -7.23 -7.40
C LEU A 163 23.53 -8.24 -6.27
N ARG A 164 23.37 -7.80 -5.01
CA ARG A 164 23.21 -8.69 -3.85
C ARG A 164 21.80 -9.30 -3.68
N ASP A 165 20.77 -8.75 -4.32
CA ASP A 165 19.36 -9.12 -4.03
C ASP A 165 18.68 -9.93 -5.17
N ARG A 166 19.44 -10.37 -6.17
CA ARG A 166 18.88 -10.78 -7.48
C ARG A 166 17.95 -12.00 -7.53
N PRO A 167 18.19 -13.14 -6.86
CA PRO A 167 17.48 -14.37 -7.25
C PRO A 167 16.00 -14.42 -6.84
N ALA A 168 15.69 -14.12 -5.57
CA ALA A 168 14.30 -14.19 -5.05
C ALA A 168 13.46 -13.00 -5.52
N VAL A 169 14.10 -11.84 -5.67
CA VAL A 169 13.41 -10.59 -6.00
C VAL A 169 13.02 -10.49 -7.48
N ASP A 170 13.82 -11.04 -8.40
CA ASP A 170 13.48 -11.01 -9.84
C ASP A 170 12.20 -11.80 -10.15
N LEU A 171 11.98 -12.94 -9.48
CA LEU A 171 10.75 -13.71 -9.63
C LEU A 171 9.52 -12.93 -9.12
N GLN A 172 9.64 -12.27 -7.97
CA GLN A 172 8.56 -11.44 -7.42
C GLN A 172 8.22 -10.26 -8.34
N LEU A 173 9.23 -9.58 -8.88
CA LEU A 173 9.04 -8.47 -9.81
C LEU A 173 8.40 -8.93 -11.13
N ARG A 174 8.83 -10.07 -11.69
CA ARG A 174 8.19 -10.65 -12.89
C ARG A 174 6.74 -11.07 -12.62
N LEU A 175 6.48 -11.70 -11.48
CA LEU A 175 5.11 -12.06 -11.07
C LEU A 175 4.24 -10.82 -10.89
N ARG A 176 4.77 -9.75 -10.30
CA ARG A 176 4.10 -8.44 -10.19
C ARG A 176 3.78 -7.86 -11.57
N GLU A 177 4.73 -7.84 -12.50
CA GLU A 177 4.49 -7.39 -13.88
C GLU A 177 3.37 -8.20 -14.57
N LEU A 178 3.40 -9.53 -14.43
CA LEU A 178 2.38 -10.41 -15.00
C LEU A 178 1.00 -10.20 -14.36
N ARG A 179 0.93 -10.05 -13.03
CA ARG A 179 -0.31 -9.79 -12.29
C ARG A 179 -0.89 -8.41 -12.66
N LEU A 180 -0.05 -7.39 -12.78
CA LEU A 180 -0.44 -6.06 -13.25
C LEU A 180 -1.01 -6.12 -14.68
N LYS A 181 -0.33 -6.80 -15.61
CA LYS A 181 -0.83 -6.98 -16.98
C LYS A 181 -2.18 -7.70 -17.02
N LYS A 182 -2.32 -8.79 -16.26
CA LYS A 182 -3.58 -9.56 -16.16
C LYS A 182 -4.71 -8.68 -15.60
N LEU A 183 -4.45 -7.98 -14.50
CA LEU A 183 -5.44 -7.11 -13.87
C LEU A 183 -5.89 -5.99 -14.81
N ARG A 184 -4.95 -5.29 -15.47
CA ARG A 184 -5.27 -4.22 -16.44
C ARG A 184 -6.14 -4.75 -17.58
N ALA A 185 -5.82 -5.93 -18.12
CA ALA A 185 -6.62 -6.57 -19.16
C ALA A 185 -8.04 -6.91 -18.66
N THR A 186 -8.18 -7.52 -17.48
CA THR A 186 -9.48 -7.87 -16.91
C THR A 186 -10.33 -6.63 -16.60
N THR A 187 -9.74 -5.59 -16.02
CA THR A 187 -10.41 -4.32 -15.72
C THR A 187 -10.84 -3.60 -16.99
N LYS A 188 -10.01 -3.57 -18.04
CA LYS A 188 -10.37 -2.97 -19.33
C LYS A 188 -11.61 -3.64 -19.91
N THR A 189 -11.65 -4.96 -19.92
CA THR A 189 -12.81 -5.74 -20.40
C THR A 189 -14.06 -5.50 -19.56
N LEU A 190 -13.94 -5.48 -18.22
CA LEU A 190 -15.06 -5.18 -17.31
C LEU A 190 -15.62 -3.78 -17.51
N ASN A 191 -14.75 -2.78 -17.65
CA ASN A 191 -15.16 -1.40 -17.88
C ASN A 191 -15.83 -1.25 -19.25
N GLN A 192 -15.29 -1.84 -20.32
CA GLN A 192 -15.95 -1.85 -21.63
C GLN A 192 -17.37 -2.44 -21.57
N LYS A 193 -17.55 -3.60 -20.91
CA LYS A 193 -18.87 -4.21 -20.71
C LYS A 193 -19.82 -3.31 -19.92
N ARG A 194 -19.34 -2.62 -18.89
CA ARG A 194 -20.15 -1.66 -18.13
C ARG A 194 -20.60 -0.49 -19.01
N THR A 195 -19.70 0.10 -19.80
CA THR A 195 -20.03 1.21 -20.70
C THR A 195 -21.04 0.81 -21.77
N GLU A 196 -20.90 -0.39 -22.34
CA GLU A 196 -21.86 -0.96 -23.30
C GLU A 196 -23.24 -1.16 -22.68
N ASN A 197 -23.31 -1.73 -21.47
CA ASN A 197 -24.57 -1.92 -20.75
C ASN A 197 -25.23 -0.59 -20.39
N GLN A 198 -24.44 0.44 -20.06
CA GLN A 198 -24.95 1.78 -19.77
C GLN A 198 -25.51 2.43 -21.04
N ARG A 199 -24.81 2.33 -22.18
CA ARG A 199 -25.30 2.79 -23.49
C ARG A 199 -26.59 2.08 -23.91
N ARG A 200 -26.67 0.76 -23.73
CA ARG A 200 -27.89 -0.04 -24.01
C ARG A 200 -29.07 0.41 -23.15
N THR A 201 -28.84 0.69 -21.86
CA THR A 201 -29.88 1.19 -20.95
C THR A 201 -30.39 2.57 -21.36
N ILE A 202 -29.48 3.48 -21.73
CA ILE A 202 -29.84 4.83 -22.20
C ILE A 202 -30.66 4.77 -23.49
N ASN A 203 -30.23 3.94 -24.46
CA ASN A 203 -30.95 3.79 -25.73
C ASN A 203 -32.35 3.18 -25.55
N LYS A 204 -32.52 2.21 -24.64
CA LYS A 204 -33.85 1.67 -24.27
C LYS A 204 -34.77 2.71 -23.61
N ARG A 205 -34.22 3.61 -22.79
CA ARG A 205 -34.99 4.71 -22.17
C ARG A 205 -35.42 5.75 -23.20
N ARG A 206 -34.56 6.06 -24.17
CA ARG A 206 -34.87 6.98 -25.28
C ARG A 206 -35.96 6.44 -26.22
N THR A 207 -35.90 5.17 -26.58
CA THR A 207 -36.95 4.55 -27.43
C THR A 207 -38.31 4.46 -26.73
N LYS A 208 -38.34 4.30 -25.41
CA LYS A 208 -39.59 4.36 -24.62
C LYS A 208 -40.18 5.76 -24.43
N ALA A 209 -39.42 6.82 -24.68
CA ALA A 209 -39.88 8.20 -24.51
C ALA A 209 -40.42 8.83 -25.81
N ILE A 210 -40.34 8.12 -26.94
CA ILE A 210 -40.74 8.57 -28.28
C ILE A 210 -42.05 7.90 -28.74
N ASN A 211 -42.56 6.93 -27.97
CA ASN A 211 -43.89 6.32 -28.11
C ASN A 211 -44.76 6.73 -26.94
#